data_AF-K2N2P5-F1
#
_entry.id   AF-K2N2P5-F1
#
_cell.length_a   1.000
_cell.length_b   1.000
_cell.length_c   1.000
_cell.angle_alpha   90.00
_cell.angle_beta   90.00
_cell.angle_gamma   90.00
#
_symmetry.space_group_name_H-M   'P 1'
#
loop_
_entity.id
_entity.type
_entity.pdbx_description
1 polymer ?
#
loop_
_entity_poly.entity_id
_entity_poly.type
_entity_poly.pdbx_seq_one_letter_code
_entity_poly.pdbx_strand_id
1 'polypeptide(L)'
;QRLLVAIRKVMLVTLPVYSKEKDDEEEKEKSELHLWLTDNTHIVDIGPVSEKGEDEVTASSLLYESAEGEDSNHEEKLIALYEKKGDGESTHGIWSVRLTEQLQRVKDVVATWKKVDGIVSKLCPTSSALESTSTGNACSTVKLTDGLVGFLSGNFSDDIWKDEYLGVNATVKRDATVAAEPVDGVTFKGRGAGARWPVGKEGENQLYHFANYNFTVVATVSIDKVPEGDISIPLLGVKMNGDEGGTKLMELSYNSGGKWKLFCGEET
;
A
#
# COMPACT_ATOMS: atom_id res chain seq x y z
N GLN A 1 0.05 20.05 1.97
CA GLN A 1 -1.21 20.85 2.05
C GLN A 1 -2.36 19.90 2.39
N ARG A 2 -3.34 20.29 3.21
CA ARG A 2 -4.56 19.47 3.46
C ARG A 2 -5.65 19.88 2.47
N LEU A 3 -6.26 18.90 1.82
CA LEU A 3 -7.22 19.10 0.74
C LEU A 3 -8.45 18.22 0.96
N LEU A 4 -9.60 18.70 0.51
CA LEU A 4 -10.84 17.94 0.56
C LEU A 4 -11.21 17.60 -0.88
N VAL A 5 -10.97 16.35 -1.27
CA VAL A 5 -11.26 15.86 -2.63
C VAL A 5 -12.39 14.85 -2.50
N ALA A 6 -13.52 15.13 -3.16
CA ALA A 6 -14.65 14.20 -3.27
C ALA A 6 -15.16 13.59 -1.93
N ILE A 7 -15.25 14.41 -0.86
CA ILE A 7 -15.77 14.08 0.49
C ILE A 7 -14.73 13.42 1.44
N ARG A 8 -13.55 13.00 0.96
CA ARG A 8 -12.45 12.50 1.82
C ARG A 8 -11.42 13.61 2.07
N LYS A 9 -10.99 13.78 3.33
CA LYS A 9 -9.86 14.66 3.65
C LYS A 9 -8.57 13.92 3.32
N VAL A 10 -7.77 14.52 2.47
CA VAL A 10 -6.48 13.96 2.02
C VAL A 10 -5.39 15.02 2.15
N MET A 11 -4.14 14.57 2.05
CA MET A 11 -2.95 15.40 2.00
C MET A 11 -2.21 15.08 0.72
N LEU A 12 -1.82 16.14 0.01
CA LEU A 12 -0.88 16.08 -1.09
C LEU A 12 0.49 16.56 -0.61
N VAL A 13 1.52 15.81 -0.99
CA VAL A 13 2.92 16.07 -0.68
C VAL A 13 3.76 15.83 -1.93
N THR A 14 4.74 16.67 -2.19
CA THR A 14 5.77 16.44 -3.19
C THR A 14 7.04 15.98 -2.51
N LEU A 15 7.59 14.83 -2.92
CA LEU A 15 8.83 14.29 -2.39
C LEU A 15 9.72 13.81 -3.54
N PRO A 16 11.04 14.02 -3.47
CA PRO A 16 11.96 13.44 -4.43
C PRO A 16 11.96 11.92 -4.30
N VAL A 17 12.02 11.24 -5.44
CA VAL A 17 12.25 9.81 -5.57
C VAL A 17 13.58 9.65 -6.27
N TYR A 18 14.53 9.04 -5.58
CA TYR A 18 15.88 8.86 -6.09
C TYR A 18 16.00 7.54 -6.86
N SER A 19 16.58 7.63 -8.04
CA SER A 19 16.91 6.47 -8.88
C SER A 19 18.43 6.38 -9.03
N LYS A 20 18.95 5.17 -8.87
CA LYS A 20 20.35 4.86 -9.17
C LYS A 20 20.43 4.42 -10.61
N GLU A 21 20.86 5.31 -11.51
CA GLU A 21 21.27 4.90 -12.84
C GLU A 21 22.65 4.24 -12.78
N LYS A 22 22.78 3.07 -13.39
CA LYS A 22 24.06 2.36 -13.55
C LYS A 22 24.63 2.70 -14.92
N ASP A 23 25.12 3.91 -15.11
CA ASP A 23 25.95 4.23 -16.27
C ASP A 23 27.31 4.75 -15.80
N ASP A 24 28.33 4.40 -16.58
CA ASP A 24 29.73 4.30 -16.20
C ASP A 24 30.36 5.59 -15.60
N GLU A 25 31.21 5.35 -14.59
CA GLU A 25 32.25 6.23 -14.02
C GLU A 25 31.89 7.27 -12.93
N GLU A 26 30.64 7.66 -12.69
CA GLU A 26 30.25 8.41 -11.47
C GLU A 26 28.82 8.07 -11.03
N GLU A 27 28.64 7.52 -9.82
CA GLU A 27 27.30 7.33 -9.21
C GLU A 27 26.65 8.70 -8.94
N LYS A 28 25.94 9.26 -9.93
CA LYS A 28 25.11 10.45 -9.74
C LYS A 28 23.69 10.01 -9.42
N GLU A 29 23.29 10.27 -8.18
CA GLU A 29 21.93 10.04 -7.73
C GLU A 29 21.00 11.04 -8.41
N LYS A 30 20.08 10.56 -9.24
CA LYS A 30 19.09 11.40 -9.91
C LYS A 30 17.79 11.36 -9.12
N SER A 31 17.31 12.51 -8.66
CA SER A 31 15.98 12.67 -8.09
C SER A 31 14.95 13.04 -9.16
N GLU A 32 13.77 12.45 -9.07
CA GLU A 32 12.56 12.89 -9.77
C GLU A 32 11.55 13.33 -8.71
N LEU A 33 10.96 14.53 -8.83
CA LEU A 33 9.96 15.00 -7.88
C LEU A 33 8.65 14.28 -8.16
N HIS A 34 8.11 13.57 -7.17
CA HIS A 34 6.84 12.85 -7.28
C HIS A 34 5.74 13.49 -6.44
N LEU A 35 4.49 13.36 -6.90
CA LEU A 35 3.30 13.70 -6.13
C LEU A 35 2.81 12.49 -5.36
N TRP A 36 2.67 12.62 -4.05
CA TRP A 36 2.16 11.61 -3.15
C TRP A 36 0.80 12.02 -2.58
N LEU A 37 -0.09 11.05 -2.47
CA LEU A 37 -1.41 11.20 -1.88
C LEU A 37 -1.52 10.35 -0.61
N THR A 38 -2.03 10.94 0.47
CA THR A 38 -2.35 10.19 1.69
C THR A 38 -3.61 10.69 2.38
N ASP A 39 -4.34 9.80 3.03
CA ASP A 39 -5.43 10.14 3.96
C ASP A 39 -5.03 9.95 5.44
N ASN A 40 -3.73 9.92 5.73
CA ASN A 40 -3.12 9.59 7.02
C ASN A 40 -3.14 8.08 7.36
N THR A 41 -3.57 7.22 6.45
CA THR A 41 -3.52 5.76 6.61
C THR A 41 -2.92 5.10 5.37
N HIS A 42 -3.50 5.38 4.21
CA HIS A 42 -3.03 4.93 2.91
C HIS A 42 -2.06 5.97 2.34
N ILE A 43 -1.05 5.50 1.61
CA ILE A 43 -0.08 6.35 0.90
C ILE A 43 0.08 5.78 -0.50
N VAL A 44 -0.08 6.62 -1.52
CA VAL A 44 0.03 6.24 -2.94
C VAL A 44 0.90 7.24 -3.67
N ASP A 45 1.86 6.73 -4.44
CA ASP A 45 2.59 7.52 -5.43
C ASP A 45 1.68 7.78 -6.64
N ILE A 46 1.33 9.05 -6.86
CA ILE A 46 0.53 9.46 -8.03
C ILE A 46 1.41 9.52 -9.29
N GLY A 47 2.71 9.69 -9.10
CA GLY A 47 3.73 9.70 -10.13
C GLY A 47 4.48 11.03 -10.23
N PRO A 48 5.33 11.15 -11.26
CA PRO A 48 6.25 12.27 -11.38
C PRO A 48 5.54 13.59 -11.69
N VAL A 49 6.14 14.66 -11.19
CA VAL A 49 5.78 16.08 -11.34
C VAL A 49 6.81 16.80 -12.19
N SER A 50 8.10 16.45 -12.04
CA SER A 50 9.21 16.96 -12.85
C SER A 50 9.48 16.06 -14.06
N GLU A 51 10.20 16.59 -15.05
CA GLU A 51 10.71 15.78 -16.16
C GLU A 51 11.90 14.92 -15.71
N LYS A 52 12.09 13.77 -16.39
CA LYS A 52 13.10 12.78 -16.01
C LYS A 52 14.52 13.31 -16.15
N GLY A 53 15.32 13.12 -15.10
CA GLY A 53 16.77 13.18 -15.16
C GLY A 53 17.39 14.57 -15.13
N GLU A 54 16.63 15.61 -14.80
CA GLU A 54 17.12 16.99 -14.88
C GLU A 54 17.27 17.72 -13.54
N ASP A 55 16.71 17.22 -12.43
CA ASP A 55 16.44 18.14 -11.32
C ASP A 55 16.98 17.66 -9.95
N GLU A 56 18.08 18.29 -9.50
CA GLU A 56 18.30 18.54 -8.07
C GLU A 56 17.20 19.51 -7.61
N VAL A 57 16.00 19.00 -7.30
CA VAL A 57 14.90 19.83 -6.78
C VAL A 57 15.13 20.12 -5.31
N THR A 58 15.46 21.38 -4.99
CA THR A 58 15.71 21.81 -3.60
C THR A 58 14.44 22.14 -2.84
N ALA A 59 13.42 22.69 -3.52
CA ALA A 59 12.17 23.10 -2.92
C ALA A 59 10.98 22.96 -3.89
N SER A 60 9.80 22.68 -3.33
CA SER A 60 8.55 22.65 -4.08
C SER A 60 7.37 23.16 -3.26
N SER A 61 6.33 23.62 -3.94
CA SER A 61 5.07 24.07 -3.38
C SER A 61 3.92 23.59 -4.26
N LEU A 62 2.82 23.20 -3.62
CA LEU A 62 1.60 22.81 -4.29
C LEU A 62 0.52 23.86 -4.06
N LEU A 63 -0.25 24.15 -5.10
CA LEU A 63 -1.44 24.98 -5.03
C LEU A 63 -2.60 24.19 -5.64
N TYR A 64 -3.61 23.96 -4.82
CA TYR A 64 -4.91 23.48 -5.27
C TYR A 64 -5.90 24.64 -5.30
N GLU A 65 -6.53 24.83 -6.45
CA GLU A 65 -7.57 25.82 -6.66
C GLU A 65 -8.90 25.07 -6.84
N SER A 66 -9.80 25.24 -5.87
CA SER A 66 -11.21 24.88 -5.98
C SER A 66 -12.03 26.16 -5.88
N ALA A 67 -12.73 26.53 -6.95
CA ALA A 67 -13.64 27.66 -6.91
C ALA A 67 -14.98 27.22 -6.29
N GLU A 68 -15.36 27.79 -5.15
CA GLU A 68 -16.73 27.75 -4.62
C GLU A 68 -17.49 28.98 -5.15
N GLY A 69 -18.50 28.76 -6.01
CA GLY A 69 -19.37 29.81 -6.56
C GLY A 69 -20.46 29.24 -7.49
N GLU A 70 -21.58 29.96 -7.66
CA GLU A 70 -22.78 29.48 -8.38
C GLU A 70 -22.71 29.59 -9.93
N ASP A 71 -21.70 30.25 -10.50
CA ASP A 71 -21.62 30.51 -11.94
C ASP A 71 -20.76 29.47 -12.70
N SER A 72 -21.47 28.54 -13.32
CA SER A 72 -21.02 27.38 -14.07
C SER A 72 -19.91 27.61 -15.12
N ASN A 73 -18.67 27.22 -14.77
CA ASN A 73 -17.71 26.47 -15.60
C ASN A 73 -16.44 26.15 -14.77
N HIS A 74 -16.62 25.39 -13.69
CA HIS A 74 -15.60 25.19 -12.67
C HIS A 74 -14.66 24.02 -13.01
N GLU A 75 -13.38 24.34 -13.21
CA GLU A 75 -12.31 23.34 -13.28
C GLU A 75 -11.47 23.42 -12.00
N GLU A 76 -11.46 22.36 -11.20
CA GLU A 76 -10.46 22.17 -10.15
C GLU A 76 -9.06 22.10 -10.79
N LYS A 77 -8.09 22.80 -10.20
CA LYS A 77 -6.71 22.83 -10.70
C LYS A 77 -5.73 22.47 -9.61
N LEU A 78 -4.76 21.65 -9.97
CA LEU A 78 -3.58 21.38 -9.17
C LEU A 78 -2.37 21.93 -9.92
N ILE A 79 -1.58 22.76 -9.25
CA ILE A 79 -0.38 23.39 -9.79
C ILE A 79 0.77 23.07 -8.85
N ALA A 80 1.90 22.64 -9.41
CA ALA A 80 3.16 22.52 -8.69
C ALA A 80 4.09 23.65 -9.12
N LEU A 81 4.73 24.27 -8.13
CA LEU A 81 5.86 25.17 -8.29
C LEU A 81 7.08 24.46 -7.72
N TYR A 82 8.19 24.39 -8.45
CA TYR A 82 9.41 23.78 -7.94
C TYR A 82 10.66 24.46 -8.48
N GLU A 83 11.73 24.40 -7.71
CA GLU A 83 13.04 24.92 -8.10
C GLU A 83 13.77 23.91 -8.97
N LYS A 84 14.40 24.41 -10.03
CA LYS A 84 15.22 23.64 -10.96
C LYS A 84 16.50 24.40 -11.27
N LYS A 85 17.60 23.67 -11.42
CA LYS A 85 18.88 24.23 -11.86
C LYS A 85 18.79 24.60 -13.34
N GLY A 86 19.08 25.85 -13.69
CA GLY A 86 19.14 26.28 -15.08
C GLY A 86 20.44 25.85 -15.78
N ASP A 87 20.51 26.05 -17.10
CA ASP A 87 21.68 25.76 -17.96
C ASP A 87 22.97 26.56 -17.64
N GLY A 88 22.98 27.37 -16.57
CA GLY A 88 24.13 28.14 -16.10
C GLY A 88 24.52 27.76 -14.67
N GLU A 89 25.83 27.75 -14.38
CA GLU A 89 26.47 27.23 -13.14
C GLU A 89 25.93 27.79 -11.79
N SER A 90 24.98 28.73 -11.76
CA SER A 90 24.52 29.38 -10.51
C SER A 90 23.08 29.92 -10.48
N THR A 91 22.22 29.66 -11.47
CA THR A 91 20.84 30.18 -11.45
C THR A 91 19.82 29.07 -11.20
N HIS A 92 19.14 29.14 -10.05
CA HIS A 92 17.93 28.35 -9.78
C HIS A 92 16.73 29.08 -10.39
N GLY A 93 16.01 28.43 -11.30
CA GLY A 93 14.74 28.91 -11.84
C GLY A 93 13.56 28.29 -11.09
N ILE A 94 12.43 29.00 -11.02
CA ILE A 94 11.17 28.44 -10.53
C ILE A 94 10.35 27.99 -11.74
N TRP A 95 10.00 26.72 -11.77
CA TRP A 95 9.13 26.13 -12.79
C TRP A 95 7.70 25.99 -12.28
N SER A 96 6.72 26.11 -13.17
CA SER A 96 5.29 25.98 -12.85
C SER A 96 4.64 24.98 -13.79
N VAL A 97 4.00 23.96 -13.23
CA VAL A 97 3.37 22.87 -13.98
C VAL A 97 1.93 22.68 -13.53
N ARG A 98 1.01 22.61 -14.49
CA ARG A 98 -0.38 22.22 -14.24
C ARG A 98 -0.48 20.70 -14.24
N LEU A 99 -0.83 20.13 -13.09
CA LEU A 99 -0.87 18.70 -12.84
C LEU A 99 -2.25 18.10 -13.15
N THR A 100 -2.72 18.27 -14.38
CA THR A 100 -4.08 17.86 -14.80
C THR A 100 -4.24 16.34 -14.74
N GLU A 101 -3.26 15.59 -15.25
CA GLU A 101 -3.31 14.11 -15.24
C GLU A 101 -3.18 13.55 -13.82
N GLN A 102 -2.26 14.10 -13.02
CA GLN A 102 -2.07 13.69 -11.64
C GLN A 102 -3.30 14.02 -10.79
N LEU A 103 -3.96 15.17 -11.01
CA LEU A 103 -5.23 15.48 -10.34
C LEU A 103 -6.32 14.48 -10.70
N GLN A 104 -6.40 14.03 -11.96
CA GLN A 104 -7.34 12.98 -12.34
C GLN A 104 -7.02 11.66 -11.62
N ARG A 105 -5.74 11.26 -11.58
CA ARG A 105 -5.30 10.06 -10.83
C ARG A 105 -5.63 10.17 -9.34
N VAL A 106 -5.45 11.33 -8.72
CA VAL A 106 -5.84 11.57 -7.31
C VAL A 106 -7.33 11.28 -7.11
N LYS A 107 -8.19 11.76 -8.01
CA LYS A 107 -9.64 11.48 -7.94
C LYS A 107 -9.94 9.99 -8.07
N ASP A 108 -9.26 9.31 -8.99
CA ASP A 108 -9.44 7.87 -9.25
C ASP A 108 -8.99 7.04 -8.03
N VAL A 109 -7.88 7.40 -7.39
CA VAL A 109 -7.39 6.76 -6.16
C VAL A 109 -8.38 6.96 -5.01
N VAL A 110 -8.85 8.19 -4.78
CA VAL A 110 -9.84 8.48 -3.72
C VAL A 110 -11.15 7.71 -3.96
N ALA A 111 -11.61 7.61 -5.20
CA ALA A 111 -12.78 6.82 -5.57
C ALA A 111 -12.55 5.32 -5.32
N THR A 112 -11.35 4.82 -5.62
CA THR A 112 -10.95 3.43 -5.36
C THR A 112 -10.96 3.12 -3.87
N TRP A 113 -10.32 3.95 -3.03
CA TRP A 113 -10.34 3.77 -1.58
C TRP A 113 -11.76 3.71 -1.03
N LYS A 114 -12.65 4.60 -1.48
CA LYS A 114 -14.06 4.59 -1.07
C LYS A 114 -14.78 3.30 -1.48
N LYS A 115 -14.47 2.76 -2.67
CA LYS A 115 -15.04 1.48 -3.14
C LYS A 115 -14.57 0.33 -2.25
N VAL A 116 -13.27 0.28 -1.93
CA VAL A 116 -12.69 -0.76 -1.08
C VAL A 116 -13.23 -0.68 0.35
N ASP A 117 -13.35 0.52 0.93
CA ASP A 117 -14.00 0.73 2.24
C ASP A 117 -15.44 0.17 2.24
N GLY A 118 -16.16 0.36 1.13
CA GLY A 118 -17.51 -0.19 0.92
C GLY A 118 -17.57 -1.73 0.79
N ILE A 119 -16.47 -2.37 0.41
CA ILE A 119 -16.33 -3.83 0.37
C ILE A 119 -15.96 -4.35 1.77
N VAL A 120 -14.92 -3.79 2.38
CA VAL A 120 -14.40 -4.18 3.70
C VAL A 120 -15.49 -4.05 4.78
N SER A 121 -16.27 -2.97 4.75
CA SER A 121 -17.38 -2.75 5.69
C SER A 121 -18.46 -3.84 5.65
N LYS A 122 -18.55 -4.63 4.57
CA LYS A 122 -19.51 -5.74 4.43
C LYS A 122 -18.95 -7.08 4.89
N LEU A 123 -17.64 -7.19 5.15
CA LEU A 123 -17.01 -8.45 5.59
C LEU A 123 -17.41 -8.85 7.02
N CYS A 124 -17.91 -7.90 7.82
CA CYS A 124 -18.50 -8.15 9.13
C CYS A 124 -19.95 -7.65 9.11
N PRO A 125 -20.88 -8.38 8.47
CA PRO A 125 -22.27 -7.95 8.42
C PRO A 125 -22.84 -7.85 9.84
N THR A 126 -23.51 -6.74 10.13
CA THR A 126 -24.30 -6.59 11.35
C THR A 126 -25.35 -7.70 11.37
N SER A 127 -25.12 -8.73 12.17
CA SER A 127 -26.12 -9.78 12.43
C SER A 127 -27.35 -9.11 13.05
N SER A 128 -28.35 -8.83 12.22
CA SER A 128 -29.65 -8.33 12.63
C SER A 128 -30.81 -9.23 12.18
N ALA A 129 -30.52 -10.47 11.78
CA ALA A 129 -31.54 -11.36 11.20
C ALA A 129 -31.73 -12.74 11.86
N LEU A 130 -31.03 -13.10 12.93
CA LEU A 130 -31.35 -14.34 13.67
C LEU A 130 -31.27 -14.12 15.18
N GLU A 131 -32.44 -14.21 15.81
CA GLU A 131 -32.58 -14.42 17.24
C GLU A 131 -31.67 -15.57 17.70
N SER A 132 -30.60 -15.22 18.40
CA SER A 132 -30.03 -16.10 19.41
C SER A 132 -29.34 -15.23 20.45
N THR A 133 -29.71 -15.48 21.70
CA THR A 133 -29.34 -14.75 22.92
C THR A 133 -27.86 -14.94 23.27
N SER A 134 -26.94 -14.51 22.41
CA SER A 134 -25.52 -14.44 22.72
C SER A 134 -25.10 -12.97 22.83
N THR A 135 -24.76 -12.55 24.04
CA THR A 135 -24.23 -11.22 24.34
C THR A 135 -22.88 -11.01 23.65
N GLY A 136 -22.90 -10.35 22.48
CA GLY A 136 -21.71 -9.77 21.85
C GLY A 136 -21.66 -9.89 20.34
N ASN A 137 -22.44 -9.10 19.60
CA ASN A 137 -22.24 -8.97 18.15
C ASN A 137 -21.06 -8.00 17.89
N ALA A 138 -19.83 -8.52 17.90
CA ALA A 138 -18.60 -7.73 17.70
C ALA A 138 -18.57 -6.89 16.40
N CYS A 139 -19.35 -7.27 15.38
CA CYS A 139 -19.42 -6.56 14.10
C CYS A 139 -20.21 -5.23 14.12
N SER A 140 -21.08 -4.97 15.11
CA SER A 140 -21.94 -3.76 15.07
C SER A 140 -21.25 -2.48 15.51
N THR A 141 -20.11 -2.59 16.20
CA THR A 141 -19.47 -1.46 16.89
C THR A 141 -18.13 -1.08 16.27
N VAL A 142 -17.55 -1.93 15.41
CA VAL A 142 -16.21 -1.75 14.86
C VAL A 142 -16.28 -1.30 13.40
N LYS A 143 -15.75 -0.12 13.11
CA LYS A 143 -15.41 0.27 11.74
C LYS A 143 -14.15 -0.49 11.34
N LEU A 144 -14.32 -1.55 10.56
CA LEU A 144 -13.19 -2.37 10.08
C LEU A 144 -12.17 -1.59 9.23
N THR A 145 -12.58 -0.45 8.67
CA THR A 145 -11.74 0.40 7.82
C THR A 145 -10.85 1.35 8.63
N ASP A 146 -11.14 1.56 9.92
CA ASP A 146 -10.38 2.50 10.75
C ASP A 146 -9.00 1.91 11.06
N GLY A 147 -7.94 2.50 10.48
CA GLY A 147 -6.56 2.04 10.63
C GLY A 147 -6.20 0.83 9.75
N LEU A 148 -7.07 0.42 8.83
CA LEU A 148 -6.73 -0.57 7.80
C LEU A 148 -5.84 0.11 6.75
N VAL A 149 -4.62 -0.41 6.55
CA VAL A 149 -3.63 0.23 5.67
C VAL A 149 -3.48 -0.46 4.31
N GLY A 150 -3.79 -1.76 4.24
CA GLY A 150 -3.69 -2.54 3.01
C GLY A 150 -4.62 -3.73 3.06
N PHE A 151 -5.07 -4.18 1.89
CA PHE A 151 -6.02 -5.28 1.76
C PHE A 151 -5.67 -6.11 0.52
N LEU A 152 -5.26 -7.36 0.73
CA LEU A 152 -4.99 -8.33 -0.33
C LEU A 152 -6.22 -9.23 -0.49
N SER A 153 -6.88 -9.17 -1.65
CA SER A 153 -8.13 -9.90 -1.92
C SER A 153 -8.08 -10.64 -3.28
N GLY A 154 -9.03 -10.43 -4.19
CA GLY A 154 -9.11 -11.13 -5.47
C GLY A 154 -8.17 -10.60 -6.56
N ASN A 155 -7.58 -9.42 -6.41
CA ASN A 155 -6.78 -8.78 -7.46
C ASN A 155 -5.36 -9.37 -7.58
N PHE A 156 -5.24 -10.49 -8.30
CA PHE A 156 -3.97 -11.18 -8.55
C PHE A 156 -3.68 -11.32 -10.06
N SER A 157 -2.50 -10.89 -10.50
CA SER A 157 -2.04 -11.01 -11.88
C SER A 157 -0.51 -11.01 -11.95
N ASP A 158 0.09 -11.77 -12.86
CA ASP A 158 1.54 -11.76 -13.14
C ASP A 158 2.42 -11.94 -11.89
N ASP A 159 2.08 -12.91 -11.03
CA ASP A 159 2.75 -13.15 -9.73
C ASP A 159 2.71 -11.96 -8.76
N ILE A 160 1.86 -10.97 -9.02
CA ILE A 160 1.63 -9.80 -8.16
C ILE A 160 0.23 -9.92 -7.56
N TRP A 161 0.18 -10.00 -6.24
CA TRP A 161 -1.05 -9.88 -5.48
C TRP A 161 -1.21 -8.41 -5.08
N LYS A 162 -2.14 -7.72 -5.75
CA LYS A 162 -2.28 -6.28 -5.66
C LYS A 162 -3.01 -5.88 -4.38
N ASP A 163 -2.51 -4.83 -3.75
CA ASP A 163 -3.24 -4.16 -2.66
C ASP A 163 -4.43 -3.41 -3.26
N GLU A 164 -5.63 -3.73 -2.77
CA GLU A 164 -6.87 -3.10 -3.23
C GLU A 164 -6.87 -1.59 -2.90
N TYR A 165 -6.15 -1.15 -1.86
CA TYR A 165 -5.94 0.26 -1.54
C TYR A 165 -4.82 0.93 -2.36
N LEU A 166 -4.26 0.22 -3.35
CA LEU A 166 -3.21 0.72 -4.25
C LEU A 166 -1.89 1.08 -3.55
N GLY A 167 -1.69 0.62 -2.32
CA GLY A 167 -0.44 0.78 -1.58
C GLY A 167 0.62 -0.20 -2.08
N VAL A 168 1.15 -0.98 -1.15
CA VAL A 168 2.26 -1.90 -1.43
C VAL A 168 1.71 -3.22 -1.96
N ASN A 169 2.16 -3.67 -3.12
CA ASN A 169 1.75 -4.99 -3.63
C ASN A 169 2.58 -6.12 -3.00
N ALA A 170 1.97 -7.30 -2.85
CA ALA A 170 2.70 -8.51 -2.46
C ALA A 170 3.23 -9.25 -3.69
N THR A 171 4.48 -9.74 -3.59
CA THR A 171 5.07 -10.61 -4.62
C THR A 171 4.80 -12.06 -4.27
N VAL A 172 4.17 -12.77 -5.18
CA VAL A 172 3.94 -14.20 -5.07
C VAL A 172 5.10 -14.95 -5.71
N LYS A 173 5.47 -16.10 -5.13
CA LYS A 173 6.50 -16.97 -5.66
C LYS A 173 5.92 -18.35 -5.96
N ARG A 174 6.37 -18.91 -7.08
CA ARG A 174 6.02 -20.27 -7.56
C ARG A 174 4.51 -20.40 -7.81
N ASP A 175 4.06 -21.63 -8.02
CA ASP A 175 2.69 -21.96 -8.46
C ASP A 175 1.62 -21.39 -7.50
N ALA A 176 0.98 -20.33 -7.97
CA ALA A 176 -0.14 -19.68 -7.33
C ALA A 176 -1.23 -19.40 -8.35
N THR A 177 -2.48 -19.61 -7.93
CA THR A 177 -3.65 -19.34 -8.78
C THR A 177 -4.63 -18.50 -7.99
N VAL A 178 -5.38 -17.63 -8.67
CA VAL A 178 -6.55 -16.97 -8.07
C VAL A 178 -7.45 -18.05 -7.45
N ALA A 179 -7.91 -17.82 -6.23
CA ALA A 179 -8.84 -18.70 -5.57
C ALA A 179 -10.13 -18.83 -6.41
N ALA A 180 -10.74 -20.01 -6.39
CA ALA A 180 -11.99 -20.21 -7.10
C ALA A 180 -13.14 -19.52 -6.36
N GLU A 181 -14.01 -18.84 -7.11
CA GLU A 181 -15.28 -18.32 -6.61
C GLU A 181 -16.01 -19.35 -5.74
N PRO A 182 -16.59 -18.96 -4.59
CA PRO A 182 -16.90 -17.59 -4.16
C PRO A 182 -15.83 -16.95 -3.25
N VAL A 183 -14.60 -17.47 -3.24
CA VAL A 183 -13.55 -17.02 -2.31
C VAL A 183 -12.58 -16.10 -3.02
N ASP A 184 -12.43 -14.88 -2.51
CA ASP A 184 -11.36 -13.97 -2.91
C ASP A 184 -10.02 -14.40 -2.27
N GLY A 185 -8.95 -14.40 -3.06
CA GLY A 185 -7.60 -14.66 -2.57
C GLY A 185 -6.76 -15.47 -3.55
N VAL A 186 -5.74 -16.14 -3.01
CA VAL A 186 -4.77 -16.92 -3.78
C VAL A 186 -4.59 -18.31 -3.17
N THR A 187 -4.58 -19.34 -4.02
CA THR A 187 -4.24 -20.71 -3.65
C THR A 187 -2.77 -20.99 -3.96
N PHE A 188 -1.98 -21.38 -2.95
CA PHE A 188 -0.57 -21.73 -3.11
C PHE A 188 -0.39 -23.24 -3.22
N LYS A 189 0.39 -23.69 -4.22
CA LYS A 189 0.68 -25.12 -4.42
C LYS A 189 2.17 -25.37 -4.56
N GLY A 190 2.65 -26.46 -3.96
CA GLY A 190 4.03 -26.90 -4.10
C GLY A 190 5.02 -26.26 -3.11
N ARG A 191 6.25 -26.81 -3.10
CA ARG A 191 7.26 -26.47 -2.11
C ARG A 191 7.69 -25.00 -2.26
N GLY A 192 7.44 -24.24 -1.20
CA GLY A 192 7.85 -22.84 -1.07
C GLY A 192 7.09 -21.88 -1.99
N ALA A 193 5.90 -22.25 -2.44
CA ALA A 193 4.92 -21.29 -2.90
C ALA A 193 4.42 -20.43 -1.74
N GLY A 194 4.08 -19.17 -2.03
CA GLY A 194 3.60 -18.23 -1.03
C GLY A 194 3.75 -16.78 -1.48
N ALA A 195 3.18 -15.86 -0.71
CA ALA A 195 3.28 -14.43 -0.93
C ALA A 195 4.27 -13.78 0.03
N ARG A 196 4.91 -12.69 -0.43
CA ARG A 196 5.73 -11.81 0.40
C ARG A 196 5.23 -10.39 0.23
N TRP A 197 4.74 -9.80 1.30
CA TRP A 197 4.31 -8.43 1.35
C TRP A 197 5.40 -7.57 1.99
N PRO A 198 6.10 -6.70 1.24
CA PRO A 198 7.23 -5.96 1.80
C PRO A 198 6.78 -4.86 2.76
N VAL A 199 7.58 -4.65 3.82
CA VAL A 199 7.40 -3.57 4.80
C VAL A 199 8.51 -2.52 4.68
N GLY A 200 9.77 -2.97 4.63
CA GLY A 200 10.96 -2.10 4.65
C GLY A 200 11.93 -2.32 3.49
N LYS A 201 11.49 -2.90 2.37
CA LYS A 201 12.34 -3.12 1.18
C LYS A 201 12.23 -2.02 0.12
N GLU A 202 11.45 -0.98 0.39
CA GLU A 202 11.10 0.07 -0.59
C GLU A 202 12.13 1.21 -0.68
N GLY A 203 13.34 1.01 -0.15
CA GLY A 203 14.38 2.03 -0.17
C GLY A 203 14.07 3.16 0.82
N GLU A 204 14.09 4.40 0.33
CA GLU A 204 13.88 5.60 1.16
C GLU A 204 12.40 5.82 1.51
N ASN A 205 11.49 5.55 0.57
CA ASN A 205 10.05 5.73 0.76
C ASN A 205 9.42 4.44 1.31
N GLN A 206 9.53 4.22 2.63
CA GLN A 206 8.97 3.05 3.31
C GLN A 206 7.53 3.28 3.74
N LEU A 207 6.56 2.93 2.89
CA LEU A 207 5.15 3.23 3.15
C LEU A 207 4.64 2.53 4.42
N TYR A 208 5.14 1.33 4.69
CA TYR A 208 4.69 0.51 5.82
C TYR A 208 5.61 0.59 7.06
N HIS A 209 6.40 1.66 7.19
CA HIS A 209 7.30 1.86 8.33
C HIS A 209 6.59 1.78 9.71
N PHE A 210 5.30 2.09 9.78
CA PHE A 210 4.48 1.96 10.99
C PHE A 210 4.49 0.54 11.59
N ALA A 211 4.67 -0.49 10.76
CA ALA A 211 4.68 -1.89 11.21
C ALA A 211 5.90 -2.25 12.07
N ASN A 212 6.90 -1.38 12.18
CA ASN A 212 7.97 -1.52 13.17
C ASN A 212 7.52 -1.18 14.60
N TYR A 213 6.37 -0.50 14.77
CA TYR A 213 5.87 -0.05 16.06
C TYR A 213 4.66 -0.84 16.52
N ASN A 214 3.59 -0.85 15.73
CA ASN A 214 2.37 -1.56 16.05
C ASN A 214 1.61 -1.89 14.77
N PHE A 215 1.13 -3.12 14.65
CA PHE A 215 0.36 -3.57 13.51
C PHE A 215 -0.52 -4.75 13.89
N THR A 216 -1.48 -5.05 13.03
CA THR A 216 -2.28 -6.27 13.09
C THR A 216 -2.38 -6.84 11.69
N VAL A 217 -2.11 -8.13 11.53
CA VAL A 217 -2.33 -8.85 10.27
C VAL A 217 -3.47 -9.84 10.49
N VAL A 218 -4.46 -9.81 9.61
CA VAL A 218 -5.60 -10.72 9.61
C VAL A 218 -5.62 -11.46 8.28
N ALA A 219 -5.82 -12.77 8.33
CA ALA A 219 -5.95 -13.61 7.14
C ALA A 219 -6.97 -14.72 7.41
N THR A 220 -7.76 -15.04 6.39
CA THR A 220 -8.54 -16.28 6.35
C THR A 220 -7.74 -17.33 5.60
N VAL A 221 -7.53 -18.49 6.21
CA VAL A 221 -6.74 -19.57 5.61
C VAL A 221 -7.56 -20.86 5.53
N SER A 222 -7.51 -21.50 4.36
CA SER A 222 -8.00 -22.86 4.15
C SER A 222 -6.81 -23.79 3.92
N ILE A 223 -6.86 -24.99 4.49
CA ILE A 223 -5.83 -26.00 4.34
C ILE A 223 -6.41 -27.13 3.48
N ASP A 224 -6.09 -27.10 2.19
CA ASP A 224 -6.70 -28.02 1.22
C ASP A 224 -6.17 -29.45 1.35
N LYS A 225 -4.96 -29.62 1.90
CA LYS A 225 -4.32 -30.92 2.12
C LYS A 225 -3.57 -30.94 3.44
N VAL A 226 -3.73 -32.04 4.17
CA VAL A 226 -2.96 -32.29 5.41
C VAL A 226 -1.47 -32.36 5.05
N PRO A 227 -0.58 -31.67 5.79
CA PRO A 227 0.86 -31.78 5.58
C PRO A 227 1.34 -33.24 5.66
N GLU A 228 2.26 -33.62 4.78
CA GLU A 228 2.85 -34.96 4.80
C GLU A 228 4.13 -34.99 5.65
N GLY A 229 4.25 -36.00 6.52
CA GLY A 229 5.41 -36.17 7.42
C GLY A 229 5.31 -35.38 8.72
N ASP A 230 6.35 -35.45 9.55
CA ASP A 230 6.42 -34.72 10.83
C ASP A 230 7.00 -33.31 10.65
N ILE A 231 6.37 -32.52 9.76
CA ILE A 231 6.77 -31.15 9.46
C ILE A 231 5.63 -30.17 9.77
N SER A 232 6.00 -28.95 10.16
CA SER A 232 5.08 -27.82 10.32
C SER A 232 5.18 -26.93 9.09
N ILE A 233 4.05 -26.65 8.44
CA ILE A 233 3.99 -25.77 7.27
C ILE A 233 3.67 -24.34 7.74
N PRO A 234 4.50 -23.34 7.41
CA PRO A 234 4.20 -21.95 7.74
C PRO A 234 3.01 -21.45 6.91
N LEU A 235 2.08 -20.75 7.57
CA LEU A 235 0.87 -20.21 6.95
C LEU A 235 0.88 -18.68 6.90
N LEU A 236 1.27 -18.05 8.02
CA LEU A 236 1.42 -16.60 8.12
C LEU A 236 2.59 -16.28 9.04
N GLY A 237 3.36 -15.24 8.72
CA GLY A 237 4.43 -14.83 9.61
C GLY A 237 5.01 -13.48 9.27
N VAL A 238 5.74 -12.94 10.23
CA VAL A 238 6.43 -11.65 10.15
C VAL A 238 7.91 -11.91 10.37
N LYS A 239 8.72 -11.36 9.48
CA LYS A 239 10.17 -11.52 9.49
C LYS A 239 10.84 -10.16 9.44
N MET A 240 11.84 -9.96 10.29
CA MET A 240 12.74 -8.83 10.20
C MET A 240 13.75 -9.04 9.07
N ASN A 241 14.24 -7.93 8.52
CA ASN A 241 15.40 -7.94 7.65
C ASN A 241 16.65 -8.39 8.45
N GLY A 242 17.50 -9.19 7.84
CA GLY A 242 18.74 -9.72 8.41
C GLY A 242 19.43 -10.68 7.43
N ASP A 243 20.65 -11.13 7.76
CA ASP A 243 21.39 -12.10 6.94
C ASP A 243 20.64 -13.45 6.82
N GLU A 244 20.98 -14.20 5.77
CA GLU A 244 20.37 -15.48 5.31
C GLU A 244 19.03 -15.87 5.97
N GLY A 245 17.92 -15.32 5.43
CA GLY A 245 16.57 -15.78 5.73
C GLY A 245 15.76 -14.93 6.72
N GLY A 246 16.42 -13.98 7.39
CA GLY A 246 15.81 -13.00 8.29
C GLY A 246 15.29 -13.60 9.60
N THR A 247 15.32 -12.82 10.68
CA THR A 247 14.83 -13.26 12.00
C THR A 247 13.30 -13.31 11.99
N LYS A 248 12.72 -14.45 12.39
CA LYS A 248 11.26 -14.58 12.53
C LYS A 248 10.82 -13.88 13.82
N LEU A 249 9.86 -12.96 13.72
CA LEU A 249 9.22 -12.35 14.89
C LEU A 249 7.99 -13.14 15.32
N MET A 250 7.19 -13.55 14.35
CA MET A 250 5.99 -14.32 14.59
C MET A 250 5.76 -15.27 13.43
N GLU A 251 5.35 -16.50 13.70
CA GLU A 251 4.95 -17.46 12.67
C GLU A 251 3.82 -18.35 13.17
N LEU A 252 2.72 -18.36 12.45
CA LEU A 252 1.66 -19.34 12.59
C LEU A 252 1.90 -20.46 11.59
N SER A 253 1.96 -21.69 12.08
CA SER A 253 2.17 -22.89 11.27
C SER A 253 1.19 -23.99 11.65
N TYR A 254 1.01 -24.95 10.75
CA TYR A 254 0.12 -26.09 10.91
C TYR A 254 0.84 -27.39 10.59
N ASN A 255 0.63 -28.42 11.41
CA ASN A 255 1.29 -29.71 11.26
C ASN A 255 0.35 -30.81 10.76
N SER A 256 0.94 -31.94 10.39
CA SER A 256 0.23 -33.16 9.95
C SER A 256 -0.72 -33.74 11.00
N GLY A 257 -0.48 -33.47 12.29
CA GLY A 257 -1.32 -33.86 13.40
C GLY A 257 -2.57 -32.99 13.62
N GLY A 258 -2.83 -32.04 12.73
CA GLY A 258 -4.00 -31.17 12.80
C GLY A 258 -3.91 -30.04 13.82
N LYS A 259 -2.69 -29.73 14.29
CA LYS A 259 -2.44 -28.77 15.36
C LYS A 259 -1.78 -27.51 14.84
N TRP A 260 -2.23 -26.39 15.38
CA TRP A 260 -1.59 -25.09 15.22
C TRP A 260 -0.33 -25.00 16.08
N LYS A 261 0.71 -24.39 15.54
CA LYS A 261 1.92 -24.00 16.26
C LYS A 261 2.15 -22.52 16.04
N LEU A 262 2.14 -21.76 17.13
CA LEU A 262 2.51 -20.36 17.14
C LEU A 262 3.95 -20.24 17.64
N PHE A 263 4.78 -19.60 16.85
CA PHE A 263 6.10 -19.13 17.26
C PHE A 263 6.03 -17.63 17.49
N CYS A 264 6.50 -17.18 18.65
CA CYS A 264 6.76 -15.79 18.97
C CYS A 264 8.25 -15.68 19.28
N GLY A 265 8.96 -14.82 18.56
CA GLY A 265 10.34 -14.49 18.85
C GLY A 265 10.47 -13.83 20.22
N GLU A 266 11.63 -13.97 20.85
CA GLU A 266 11.92 -13.27 22.10
C GLU A 266 12.09 -11.76 21.83
N GLU A 267 11.75 -10.92 22.82
CA GLU A 267 12.04 -9.48 22.77
C GLU A 267 13.56 -9.27 22.56
N THR A 268 13.91 -8.54 21.51
CA THR A 268 15.25 -7.97 21.33
C THR A 268 15.31 -6.58 21.92
#